data_AF-A0AA51DWY6-F1
#
_entry.id   AF-A0AA51DWY6-F1
#
_cell.length_a   1.000
_cell.length_b   1.000
_cell.length_c   1.000
_cell.angle_alpha   90.00
_cell.angle_beta   90.00
_cell.angle_gamma   90.00
#
_symmetry.space_group_name_H-M   'P 1'
#
loop_
_entity.id
_entity.type
_entity.pdbx_description
1 polymer ?
#
loop_
_entity_poly.entity_id
_entity_poly.type
_entity_poly.pdbx_seq_one_letter_code
_entity_poly.pdbx_strand_id
1 'polypeptide(L)'
;MNQESLENDILVSDDIAEPESINMQETEPEPGEENITEQESAEVTMTKADSNKMKNLADRIYSVMTEVDADLQEVVESFVEASSKAEEGNQVINNGISQMATIRENFTSVIQAINNLEKKSKEIMNIVEMITKIAKQTNLLALNAAIEAARAGEHGRGFTVVASEVRKLAEQSSGAAKNIGELICSIQTEIDQTEGIIQAVNQDVELGESVINEAGRSFNGISNNIEEVSNQVMNLSASIEEVFSITQSIISCT
;
A
#
# COMPACT_ATOMS: atom_id res chain seq x y z
N MET A 1 88.69 85.49 38.50
CA MET A 1 89.06 86.92 38.55
C MET A 1 88.67 87.52 37.21
N ASN A 2 87.80 88.52 37.10
CA ASN A 2 87.07 89.28 38.14
C ASN A 2 85.63 89.59 37.71
N GLN A 3 84.82 89.97 38.69
CA GLN A 3 83.50 90.61 38.57
C GLN A 3 83.62 92.09 38.17
N GLU A 4 82.50 92.65 37.68
CA GLU A 4 82.04 94.05 37.85
C GLU A 4 82.86 95.19 37.18
N SER A 5 82.26 96.29 36.73
CA SER A 5 80.84 96.66 36.53
C SER A 5 80.72 97.88 35.58
N LEU A 6 79.46 98.24 35.25
CA LEU A 6 78.86 99.50 34.76
C LEU A 6 79.73 100.79 34.85
N GLU A 7 79.60 101.87 34.07
CA GLU A 7 78.54 102.48 33.23
C GLU A 7 79.23 103.58 32.35
N ASN A 8 78.65 104.42 31.45
CA ASN A 8 77.29 104.65 30.91
C ASN A 8 77.42 105.33 29.50
N ASP A 9 76.34 105.35 28.70
CA ASP A 9 75.75 106.53 28.02
C ASP A 9 74.88 106.13 26.80
N ILE A 10 73.71 106.77 26.68
CA ILE A 10 72.62 106.44 25.75
C ILE A 10 72.06 107.74 25.13
N LEU A 11 71.37 107.61 23.98
CA LEU A 11 70.42 108.57 23.33
C LEU A 11 71.06 109.53 22.29
N VAL A 12 70.45 109.79 21.10
CA VAL A 12 69.27 109.18 20.43
C VAL A 12 69.22 109.49 18.92
N SER A 13 68.51 108.66 18.15
CA SER A 13 67.67 109.01 16.97
C SER A 13 66.78 107.77 16.71
N ASP A 14 65.53 107.69 17.21
CA ASP A 14 64.27 108.25 16.68
C ASP A 14 64.02 107.86 15.19
N ASP A 15 62.88 107.25 14.77
CA ASP A 15 61.61 106.99 15.49
C ASP A 15 60.71 105.91 14.81
N ILE A 16 60.07 105.01 15.62
CA ILE A 16 58.63 104.57 15.65
C ILE A 16 57.90 104.11 14.33
N ALA A 17 57.05 103.03 14.22
CA ALA A 17 56.52 101.97 15.12
C ALA A 17 55.86 100.74 14.38
N GLU A 18 55.31 99.78 15.17
CA GLU A 18 54.76 98.40 14.94
C GLU A 18 53.33 98.29 14.31
N PRO A 19 52.57 97.13 14.28
CA PRO A 19 52.87 95.67 14.49
C PRO A 19 52.21 94.64 13.50
N GLU A 20 52.53 93.34 13.71
CA GLU A 20 51.77 92.07 13.45
C GLU A 20 51.30 91.59 12.05
N SER A 21 51.66 90.34 11.69
CA SER A 21 50.71 89.18 11.59
C SER A 21 51.41 87.86 11.19
N ILE A 22 50.81 86.73 11.58
CA ILE A 22 51.28 85.35 11.32
C ILE A 22 50.97 84.96 9.88
N ASN A 23 51.89 84.30 9.16
CA ASN A 23 51.57 83.60 7.91
C ASN A 23 51.86 82.11 8.00
N MET A 24 50.95 81.30 7.48
CA MET A 24 50.97 79.83 7.54
C MET A 24 51.73 79.24 6.36
N GLN A 25 52.32 78.05 6.53
CA GLN A 25 52.90 77.29 5.42
C GLN A 25 51.77 76.62 4.62
N GLU A 26 51.56 77.08 3.39
CA GLU A 26 50.93 76.28 2.35
C GLU A 26 52.01 75.39 1.72
N THR A 27 52.08 74.13 2.15
CA THR A 27 52.76 73.07 1.42
C THR A 27 51.83 72.58 0.32
N GLU A 28 52.22 72.73 -0.96
CA GLU A 28 51.53 72.06 -2.07
C GLU A 28 51.57 70.52 -1.85
N PRO A 29 50.45 69.79 -2.04
CA PRO A 29 50.44 68.33 -1.95
C PRO A 29 51.17 67.71 -3.15
N GLU A 30 51.87 66.59 -2.93
CA GLU A 30 52.54 65.89 -4.04
C GLU A 30 51.53 65.20 -4.98
N PRO A 31 51.78 65.15 -6.30
CA PRO A 31 50.84 64.62 -7.31
C PRO A 31 50.59 63.11 -7.24
N GLY A 32 51.06 62.42 -6.19
CA GLY A 32 50.76 61.02 -5.90
C GLY A 32 49.53 60.82 -5.01
N GLU A 33 49.18 61.77 -4.13
CA GLU A 33 48.18 61.54 -3.08
C GLU A 33 46.72 61.55 -3.61
N GLU A 34 46.41 62.38 -4.60
CA GLU A 34 45.08 62.40 -5.27
C GLU A 34 44.81 61.10 -6.06
N ASN A 35 45.82 60.56 -6.75
CA ASN A 35 45.65 59.31 -7.53
C ASN A 35 45.42 58.11 -6.60
N ILE A 36 46.10 58.06 -5.45
CA ILE A 36 45.90 57.00 -4.45
C ILE A 36 44.49 57.10 -3.85
N THR A 37 44.00 58.30 -3.52
CA THR A 37 42.65 58.47 -2.96
C THR A 37 41.53 58.24 -3.98
N GLU A 38 41.71 58.58 -5.27
CA GLU A 38 40.77 58.15 -6.33
C GLU A 38 40.77 56.63 -6.52
N GLN A 39 41.94 55.99 -6.49
CA GLN A 39 42.04 54.54 -6.65
C GLN A 39 41.47 53.76 -5.44
N GLU A 40 41.78 54.19 -4.21
CA GLU A 40 41.20 53.63 -2.98
C GLU A 40 39.69 53.87 -2.90
N SER A 41 39.20 55.05 -3.29
CA SER A 41 37.75 55.32 -3.28
C SER A 41 37.01 54.54 -4.38
N ALA A 42 37.62 54.31 -5.54
CA ALA A 42 37.11 53.39 -6.56
C ALA A 42 37.07 51.94 -6.05
N GLU A 43 38.14 51.45 -5.41
CA GLU A 43 38.24 50.11 -4.84
C GLU A 43 37.24 49.88 -3.70
N VAL A 44 37.09 50.85 -2.79
CA VAL A 44 36.06 50.85 -1.73
C VAL A 44 34.64 50.89 -2.32
N THR A 45 34.43 51.62 -3.42
CA THR A 45 33.12 51.69 -4.08
C THR A 45 32.78 50.41 -4.83
N MET A 46 33.76 49.77 -5.49
CA MET A 46 33.61 48.43 -6.07
C MET A 46 33.34 47.38 -4.99
N THR A 47 34.08 47.40 -3.88
CA THR A 47 33.89 46.47 -2.75
C THR A 47 32.49 46.62 -2.14
N LYS A 48 31.98 47.85 -1.99
CA LYS A 48 30.59 48.10 -1.57
C LYS A 48 29.55 47.62 -2.60
N ALA A 49 29.83 47.79 -3.89
CA ALA A 49 28.94 47.30 -4.95
C ALA A 49 28.87 45.77 -4.96
N ASP A 50 29.99 45.08 -4.72
CA ASP A 50 30.05 43.62 -4.66
C ASP A 50 29.46 43.06 -3.35
N SER A 51 29.63 43.73 -2.21
CA SER A 51 28.91 43.42 -0.96
C SER A 51 27.38 43.51 -1.17
N ASN A 52 26.90 44.58 -1.81
CA ASN A 52 25.48 44.72 -2.14
C ASN A 52 24.98 43.60 -3.08
N LYS A 53 25.76 43.17 -4.07
CA LYS A 53 25.40 42.01 -4.92
C LYS A 53 25.34 40.72 -4.11
N MET A 54 26.30 40.50 -3.22
CA MET A 54 26.36 39.32 -2.35
C MET A 54 25.13 39.23 -1.45
N LYS A 55 24.74 40.34 -0.81
CA LYS A 55 23.54 40.43 0.01
C LYS A 55 22.26 40.13 -0.78
N ASN A 56 22.08 40.76 -1.95
CA ASN A 56 20.93 40.48 -2.83
C ASN A 56 20.89 39.01 -3.29
N LEU A 57 22.04 38.34 -3.46
CA LEU A 57 22.09 36.92 -3.77
C LEU A 57 21.70 36.07 -2.55
N ALA A 58 22.19 36.41 -1.36
CA ALA A 58 21.84 35.72 -0.12
C ALA A 58 20.35 35.85 0.22
N ASP A 59 19.76 37.04 0.09
CA ASP A 59 18.31 37.27 0.28
C ASP A 59 17.47 36.42 -0.71
N ARG A 60 17.94 36.26 -1.96
CA ARG A 60 17.30 35.38 -2.96
C ARG A 60 17.45 33.90 -2.61
N ILE A 61 18.61 33.45 -2.14
CA ILE A 61 18.81 32.07 -1.68
C ILE A 61 17.89 31.77 -0.49
N TYR A 62 17.80 32.69 0.47
CA TYR A 62 16.92 32.56 1.64
C TYR A 62 15.44 32.42 1.22
N SER A 63 14.99 33.25 0.29
CA SER A 63 13.61 33.17 -0.25
C SER A 63 13.34 31.84 -0.94
N VAL A 64 14.26 31.35 -1.79
CA VAL A 64 14.11 30.06 -2.49
C VAL A 64 14.14 28.90 -1.49
N MET A 65 15.00 28.93 -0.46
CA MET A 65 15.04 27.88 0.55
C MET A 65 13.80 27.84 1.43
N THR A 66 13.12 28.98 1.63
CA THR A 66 11.83 29.03 2.34
C THR A 66 10.71 28.42 1.50
N GLU A 67 10.74 28.60 0.17
CA GLU A 67 9.82 27.94 -0.77
C GLU A 67 10.06 26.42 -0.80
N VAL A 68 11.32 26.00 -0.91
CA VAL A 68 11.71 24.57 -0.90
C VAL A 68 11.38 23.88 0.43
N ASP A 69 11.51 24.56 1.59
CA ASP A 69 11.09 24.00 2.89
C ASP A 69 9.57 23.79 2.97
N ALA A 70 8.78 24.74 2.44
CA ALA A 70 7.32 24.60 2.37
C ALA A 70 6.89 23.45 1.45
N ASP A 71 7.49 23.34 0.26
CA ASP A 71 7.28 22.21 -0.66
C ASP A 71 7.64 20.88 0.03
N LEU A 72 8.72 20.84 0.81
CA LEU A 72 9.16 19.66 1.52
C LEU A 72 8.15 19.21 2.59
N GLN A 73 7.49 20.15 3.28
CA GLN A 73 6.45 19.85 4.26
C GLN A 73 5.20 19.21 3.59
N GLU A 74 4.77 19.72 2.43
CA GLU A 74 3.66 19.12 1.65
C GLU A 74 4.01 17.70 1.15
N VAL A 75 5.28 17.49 0.76
CA VAL A 75 5.81 16.17 0.39
C VAL A 75 5.82 15.21 1.59
N VAL A 76 6.18 15.66 2.79
CA VAL A 76 6.08 14.83 4.02
C VAL A 76 4.64 14.42 4.30
N GLU A 77 3.69 15.35 4.25
CA GLU A 77 2.27 15.07 4.48
C GLU A 77 1.74 14.04 3.47
N SER A 78 2.09 14.20 2.19
CA SER A 78 1.77 13.25 1.11
C SER A 78 2.32 11.85 1.37
N PHE A 79 3.55 11.71 1.90
CA PHE A 79 4.12 10.41 2.25
C PHE A 79 3.46 9.78 3.48
N VAL A 80 3.04 10.57 4.47
CA VAL A 80 2.29 10.05 5.63
C VAL A 80 0.93 9.50 5.19
N GLU A 81 0.21 10.21 4.31
CA GLU A 81 -1.05 9.68 3.76
C GLU A 81 -0.81 8.41 2.92
N ALA A 82 0.19 8.42 2.03
CA ALA A 82 0.53 7.26 1.21
C ALA A 82 0.90 6.04 2.09
N SER A 83 1.63 6.25 3.19
CA SER A 83 1.97 5.19 4.15
C SER A 83 0.74 4.61 4.84
N SER A 84 -0.21 5.46 5.26
CA SER A 84 -1.49 5.01 5.83
C SER A 84 -2.26 4.17 4.82
N LYS A 85 -2.33 4.62 3.56
CA LYS A 85 -3.04 3.92 2.48
C LYS A 85 -2.39 2.59 2.10
N ALA A 86 -1.06 2.49 2.14
CA ALA A 86 -0.34 1.25 1.94
C ALA A 86 -0.61 0.23 3.07
N GLU A 87 -0.65 0.69 4.33
CA GLU A 87 -0.94 -0.15 5.48
C GLU A 87 -2.41 -0.61 5.53
N GLU A 88 -3.36 0.29 5.24
CA GLU A 88 -4.77 -0.05 5.01
C GLU A 88 -4.90 -1.13 3.90
N GLY A 89 -4.13 -0.99 2.81
CA GLY A 89 -4.06 -1.97 1.72
C GLY A 89 -3.55 -3.33 2.19
N ASN A 90 -2.43 -3.38 2.93
CA ASN A 90 -1.90 -4.61 3.53
C ASN A 90 -2.92 -5.27 4.47
N GLN A 91 -3.63 -4.51 5.29
CA GLN A 91 -4.67 -5.04 6.17
C GLN A 91 -5.83 -5.67 5.38
N VAL A 92 -6.29 -5.01 4.30
CA VAL A 92 -7.32 -5.57 3.41
C VAL A 92 -6.84 -6.86 2.74
N ILE A 93 -5.58 -6.93 2.31
CA ILE A 93 -5.00 -8.16 1.75
C ILE A 93 -4.94 -9.28 2.79
N ASN A 94 -4.46 -9.02 4.01
CA ASN A 94 -4.39 -10.04 5.08
C ASN A 94 -5.79 -10.59 5.44
N ASN A 95 -6.81 -9.73 5.44
CA ASN A 95 -8.21 -10.14 5.58
C ASN A 95 -8.65 -11.02 4.38
N GLY A 96 -8.27 -10.66 3.16
CA GLY A 96 -8.52 -11.45 1.94
C GLY A 96 -7.87 -12.85 1.97
N ILE A 97 -6.62 -12.96 2.41
CA ILE A 97 -5.92 -14.26 2.59
C ILE A 97 -6.69 -15.12 3.59
N SER A 98 -7.06 -14.55 4.74
CA SER A 98 -7.82 -15.24 5.78
C SER A 98 -9.19 -15.72 5.25
N GLN A 99 -9.86 -14.89 4.45
CA GLN A 99 -11.14 -15.23 3.84
C GLN A 99 -11.02 -16.35 2.79
N MET A 100 -9.96 -16.37 1.98
CA MET A 100 -9.67 -17.47 1.04
C MET A 100 -9.38 -18.79 1.76
N ALA A 101 -8.62 -18.75 2.86
CA ALA A 101 -8.40 -19.93 3.68
C ALA A 101 -9.72 -20.52 4.23
N THR A 102 -10.64 -19.68 4.69
CA THR A 102 -11.99 -20.09 5.11
C THR A 102 -12.83 -20.64 3.95
N ILE A 103 -12.76 -20.03 2.76
CA ILE A 103 -13.45 -20.54 1.55
C ILE A 103 -12.98 -21.95 1.21
N ARG A 104 -11.67 -22.19 1.21
CA ARG A 104 -11.07 -23.52 0.95
C ARG A 104 -11.50 -24.58 1.97
N GLU A 105 -11.60 -24.23 3.26
CA GLU A 105 -12.10 -25.15 4.29
C GLU A 105 -13.59 -25.49 4.10
N ASN A 106 -14.40 -24.49 3.74
CA ASN A 106 -15.81 -24.70 3.39
C ASN A 106 -15.95 -25.62 2.16
N PHE A 107 -15.15 -25.43 1.10
CA PHE A 107 -15.15 -26.32 -0.06
C PHE A 107 -14.70 -27.75 0.27
N THR A 108 -13.73 -27.90 1.18
CA THR A 108 -13.33 -29.22 1.70
C THR A 108 -14.52 -29.93 2.38
N SER A 109 -15.34 -29.18 3.12
CA SER A 109 -16.56 -29.71 3.75
C SER A 109 -17.65 -30.07 2.72
N VAL A 110 -17.80 -29.28 1.65
CA VAL A 110 -18.71 -29.59 0.53
C VAL A 110 -18.28 -30.87 -0.20
N ILE A 111 -16.99 -31.06 -0.47
CA ILE A 111 -16.42 -32.29 -1.06
C ILE A 111 -16.80 -33.50 -0.22
N GLN A 112 -16.65 -33.43 1.10
CA GLN A 112 -17.02 -34.51 2.01
C GLN A 112 -18.53 -34.80 2.00
N ALA A 113 -19.37 -33.75 1.93
CA ALA A 113 -20.82 -33.91 1.85
C ALA A 113 -21.25 -34.61 0.55
N ILE A 114 -20.68 -34.22 -0.60
CA ILE A 114 -20.95 -34.85 -1.91
C ILE A 114 -20.48 -36.31 -1.93
N ASN A 115 -19.26 -36.60 -1.45
CA ASN A 115 -18.76 -37.98 -1.31
C ASN A 115 -19.65 -38.86 -0.43
N ASN A 116 -20.25 -38.30 0.63
CA ASN A 116 -21.19 -39.03 1.48
C ASN A 116 -22.56 -39.21 0.83
N LEU A 117 -23.00 -38.26 -0.01
CA LEU A 117 -24.22 -38.39 -0.80
C LEU A 117 -24.06 -39.46 -1.89
N GLU A 118 -22.90 -39.52 -2.55
CA GLU A 118 -22.54 -40.52 -3.57
C GLU A 118 -22.62 -41.95 -3.00
N LYS A 119 -22.00 -42.18 -1.84
CA LYS A 119 -22.08 -43.45 -1.10
C LYS A 119 -23.52 -43.83 -0.74
N LYS A 120 -24.31 -42.89 -0.19
CA LYS A 120 -25.72 -43.13 0.15
C LYS A 120 -26.57 -43.45 -1.08
N SER A 121 -26.36 -42.77 -2.19
CA SER A 121 -27.04 -43.05 -3.46
C SER A 121 -26.71 -44.45 -3.99
N LYS A 122 -25.46 -44.90 -3.84
CA LYS A 122 -25.06 -46.29 -4.17
C LYS A 122 -25.72 -47.32 -3.23
N GLU A 123 -25.79 -47.04 -1.93
CA GLU A 123 -26.49 -47.89 -0.96
C GLU A 123 -28.00 -48.01 -1.28
N ILE A 124 -28.67 -46.89 -1.60
CA ILE A 124 -30.09 -46.90 -1.98
C ILE A 124 -30.30 -47.69 -3.29
N MET A 125 -29.39 -47.58 -4.28
CA MET A 125 -29.47 -48.37 -5.51
C MET A 125 -29.42 -49.89 -5.21
N ASN A 126 -28.55 -50.33 -4.31
CA ASN A 126 -28.49 -51.73 -3.86
C ASN A 126 -29.81 -52.20 -3.20
N ILE A 127 -30.45 -51.33 -2.42
CA ILE A 127 -31.77 -51.60 -1.82
C ILE A 127 -32.86 -51.69 -2.89
N VAL A 128 -32.87 -50.79 -3.88
CA VAL A 128 -33.81 -50.80 -5.01
C VAL A 128 -33.67 -52.08 -5.85
N GLU A 129 -32.43 -52.53 -6.10
CA GLU A 129 -32.18 -53.82 -6.74
C GLU A 129 -32.74 -54.99 -5.93
N MET A 130 -32.55 -54.97 -4.59
CA MET A 130 -33.07 -56.01 -3.70
C MET A 130 -34.61 -56.04 -3.73
N ILE A 131 -35.28 -54.89 -3.63
CA ILE A 131 -36.73 -54.79 -3.74
C ILE A 131 -37.21 -55.32 -5.10
N THR A 132 -36.50 -54.98 -6.19
CA THR A 132 -36.81 -55.48 -7.54
C THR A 132 -36.66 -57.01 -7.64
N LYS A 133 -35.64 -57.60 -7.00
CA LYS A 133 -35.43 -59.06 -6.92
C LYS A 133 -36.54 -59.74 -6.10
N ILE A 134 -36.90 -59.18 -4.94
CA ILE A 134 -38.00 -59.65 -4.09
C ILE A 134 -39.33 -59.59 -4.85
N ALA A 135 -39.67 -58.46 -5.46
CA ALA A 135 -40.89 -58.30 -6.23
C ALA A 135 -41.01 -59.32 -7.37
N LYS A 136 -39.92 -59.60 -8.10
CA LYS A 136 -39.87 -60.66 -9.12
C LYS A 136 -40.09 -62.06 -8.54
N GLN A 137 -39.51 -62.38 -7.37
CA GLN A 137 -39.75 -63.66 -6.69
C GLN A 137 -41.19 -63.79 -6.18
N THR A 138 -41.75 -62.75 -5.56
CA THR A 138 -43.15 -62.72 -5.09
C THR A 138 -44.13 -62.87 -6.25
N ASN A 139 -43.87 -62.23 -7.40
CA ASN A 139 -44.66 -62.40 -8.61
C ASN A 139 -44.65 -63.87 -9.10
N LEU A 140 -43.48 -64.51 -9.13
CA LEU A 140 -43.34 -65.91 -9.54
C LEU A 140 -43.99 -66.89 -8.54
N LEU A 141 -43.88 -66.62 -7.23
CA LEU A 141 -44.59 -67.38 -6.19
C LEU A 141 -46.11 -67.25 -6.32
N ALA A 142 -46.61 -66.04 -6.55
CA ALA A 142 -48.03 -65.75 -6.76
C ALA A 142 -48.56 -66.44 -8.04
N LEU A 143 -47.78 -66.46 -9.12
CA LEU A 143 -48.12 -67.20 -10.33
C LEU A 143 -48.24 -68.72 -10.07
N ASN A 144 -47.28 -69.31 -9.37
CA ASN A 144 -47.32 -70.72 -8.99
C ASN A 144 -48.53 -71.04 -8.09
N ALA A 145 -48.84 -70.16 -7.13
CA ALA A 145 -50.02 -70.29 -6.27
C ALA A 145 -51.33 -70.20 -7.07
N ALA A 146 -51.42 -69.31 -8.07
CA ALA A 146 -52.58 -69.21 -8.94
C ALA A 146 -52.77 -70.47 -9.82
N ILE A 147 -51.68 -71.07 -10.30
CA ILE A 147 -51.71 -72.33 -11.05
C ILE A 147 -52.22 -73.49 -10.17
N GLU A 148 -51.68 -73.66 -8.97
CA GLU A 148 -52.09 -74.77 -8.09
C GLU A 148 -53.51 -74.55 -7.53
N ALA A 149 -53.92 -73.30 -7.30
CA ALA A 149 -55.29 -72.96 -6.95
C ALA A 149 -56.28 -73.28 -8.10
N ALA A 150 -55.93 -73.00 -9.36
CA ALA A 150 -56.73 -73.42 -10.50
C ALA A 150 -56.81 -74.95 -10.62
N ARG A 151 -55.71 -75.66 -10.31
CA ARG A 151 -55.65 -77.13 -10.30
C ARG A 151 -56.52 -77.78 -9.22
N ALA A 152 -56.71 -77.10 -8.08
CA ALA A 152 -57.62 -77.52 -7.01
C ALA A 152 -59.12 -77.31 -7.33
N GLY A 153 -59.45 -76.72 -8.49
CA GLY A 153 -60.83 -76.54 -8.95
C GLY A 153 -61.67 -75.66 -8.02
N GLU A 154 -62.90 -76.11 -7.71
CA GLU A 154 -63.83 -75.38 -6.84
C GLU A 154 -63.23 -75.06 -5.45
N HIS A 155 -62.43 -75.97 -4.89
CA HIS A 155 -61.79 -75.76 -3.58
C HIS A 155 -60.68 -74.68 -3.61
N GLY A 156 -60.11 -74.39 -4.79
CA GLY A 156 -59.05 -73.39 -4.97
C GLY A 156 -59.54 -71.98 -5.32
N ARG A 157 -60.85 -71.76 -5.54
CA ARG A 157 -61.40 -70.47 -5.98
C ARG A 157 -60.95 -69.28 -5.12
N GLY A 158 -61.02 -69.40 -3.80
CA GLY A 158 -60.59 -68.35 -2.88
C GLY A 158 -59.08 -68.06 -2.96
N PHE A 159 -58.26 -69.10 -3.05
CA PHE A 159 -56.81 -68.97 -3.20
C PHE A 159 -56.41 -68.33 -4.53
N THR A 160 -57.16 -68.57 -5.61
CA THR A 160 -56.91 -67.94 -6.92
C THR A 160 -57.05 -66.42 -6.85
N VAL A 161 -58.05 -65.91 -6.12
CA VAL A 161 -58.25 -64.46 -5.93
C VAL A 161 -57.09 -63.86 -5.14
N VAL A 162 -56.70 -64.49 -4.03
CA VAL A 162 -55.55 -64.04 -3.21
C VAL A 162 -54.25 -64.04 -4.03
N ALA A 163 -53.99 -65.11 -4.78
CA ALA A 163 -52.81 -65.22 -5.63
C ALA A 163 -52.78 -64.11 -6.70
N SER A 164 -53.92 -63.78 -7.32
CA SER A 164 -54.01 -62.67 -8.29
C SER A 164 -53.70 -61.31 -7.66
N GLU A 165 -54.18 -61.02 -6.44
CA GLU A 165 -53.91 -59.74 -5.79
C GLU A 165 -52.46 -59.64 -5.31
N VAL A 166 -51.87 -60.72 -4.78
CA VAL A 166 -50.43 -60.77 -4.45
C VAL A 166 -49.58 -60.56 -5.70
N ARG A 167 -49.96 -61.14 -6.85
CA ARG A 167 -49.27 -60.93 -8.14
C ARG A 167 -49.27 -59.45 -8.55
N LYS A 168 -50.43 -58.81 -8.46
CA LYS A 168 -50.64 -57.39 -8.79
C LYS A 168 -49.85 -56.46 -7.85
N LEU A 169 -49.81 -56.74 -6.54
CA LEU A 169 -48.99 -56.02 -5.58
C LEU A 169 -47.49 -56.18 -5.87
N ALA A 170 -47.05 -57.35 -6.32
CA ALA A 170 -45.67 -57.59 -6.73
C ALA A 170 -45.29 -56.83 -8.02
N GLU A 171 -46.17 -56.81 -9.02
CA GLU A 171 -46.01 -55.98 -10.23
C GLU A 171 -45.92 -54.48 -9.89
N GLN A 172 -46.82 -53.97 -9.04
CA GLN A 172 -46.81 -52.59 -8.56
C GLN A 172 -45.53 -52.26 -7.77
N SER A 173 -45.06 -53.15 -6.90
CA SER A 173 -43.83 -52.98 -6.13
C SER A 173 -42.60 -52.91 -7.05
N SER A 174 -42.55 -53.75 -8.10
CA SER A 174 -41.47 -53.69 -9.09
C SER A 174 -41.51 -52.40 -9.93
N GLY A 175 -42.70 -51.87 -10.22
CA GLY A 175 -42.85 -50.58 -10.91
C GLY A 175 -42.38 -49.41 -10.04
N ALA A 176 -42.80 -49.38 -8.76
CA ALA A 176 -42.34 -48.38 -7.80
C ALA A 176 -40.81 -48.42 -7.60
N ALA A 177 -40.23 -49.61 -7.46
CA ALA A 177 -38.79 -49.78 -7.35
C ALA A 177 -38.04 -49.23 -8.59
N LYS A 178 -38.55 -49.49 -9.81
CA LYS A 178 -37.96 -48.93 -11.04
C LYS A 178 -37.96 -47.41 -11.03
N ASN A 179 -39.06 -46.77 -10.66
CA ASN A 179 -39.16 -45.31 -10.61
C ASN A 179 -38.19 -44.71 -9.57
N ILE A 180 -38.00 -45.37 -8.42
CA ILE A 180 -36.99 -44.95 -7.43
C ILE A 180 -35.58 -45.10 -8.00
N GLY A 181 -35.28 -46.20 -8.71
CA GLY A 181 -33.99 -46.40 -9.38
C GLY A 181 -33.68 -45.31 -10.42
N GLU A 182 -34.67 -44.88 -11.20
CA GLU A 182 -34.53 -43.77 -12.15
C GLU A 182 -34.21 -42.45 -11.45
N LEU A 183 -34.89 -42.14 -10.33
CA LEU A 183 -34.60 -40.95 -9.52
C LEU A 183 -33.18 -40.98 -8.91
N ILE A 184 -32.74 -42.13 -8.38
CA ILE A 184 -31.39 -42.27 -7.82
C ILE A 184 -30.32 -42.17 -8.90
N CYS A 185 -30.61 -42.60 -10.14
CA CYS A 185 -29.70 -42.42 -11.28
C CYS A 185 -29.59 -40.94 -11.71
N SER A 186 -30.68 -40.16 -11.63
CA SER A 186 -30.63 -38.69 -11.80
C SER A 186 -29.74 -38.05 -10.72
N ILE A 187 -29.95 -38.42 -9.45
CA ILE A 187 -29.15 -37.91 -8.33
C ILE A 187 -27.66 -38.24 -8.48
N GLN A 188 -27.31 -39.44 -8.96
CA GLN A 188 -25.90 -39.79 -9.27
C GLN A 188 -25.34 -38.90 -10.39
N THR A 189 -26.12 -38.64 -11.45
CA THR A 189 -25.70 -37.75 -12.54
C THR A 189 -25.49 -36.30 -12.06
N GLU A 190 -26.36 -35.80 -11.17
CA GLU A 190 -26.24 -34.48 -10.55
C GLU A 190 -25.02 -34.38 -9.61
N ILE A 191 -24.67 -35.48 -8.92
CA ILE A 191 -23.45 -35.59 -8.11
C ILE A 191 -22.20 -35.49 -9.01
N ASP A 192 -22.12 -36.28 -10.07
CA ASP A 192 -20.98 -36.28 -11.00
C ASP A 192 -20.76 -34.89 -11.64
N GLN A 193 -21.84 -34.20 -12.00
CA GLN A 193 -21.79 -32.81 -12.47
C GLN A 193 -21.28 -31.84 -11.40
N THR A 194 -21.71 -32.03 -10.15
CA THR A 194 -21.29 -31.20 -9.01
C THR A 194 -19.81 -31.39 -8.69
N GLU A 195 -19.26 -32.61 -8.82
CA GLU A 195 -17.81 -32.84 -8.66
C GLU A 195 -16.98 -32.05 -9.67
N GLY A 196 -17.40 -32.00 -10.94
CA GLY A 196 -16.75 -31.20 -11.97
C GLY A 196 -16.74 -29.69 -11.66
N ILE A 197 -17.85 -29.17 -11.13
CA ILE A 197 -17.95 -27.77 -10.68
C ILE A 197 -16.99 -27.53 -9.51
N ILE A 198 -16.93 -28.42 -8.54
CA ILE A 198 -16.06 -28.29 -7.37
C ILE A 198 -14.57 -28.30 -7.76
N GLN A 199 -14.17 -29.12 -8.75
CA GLN A 199 -12.79 -29.10 -9.26
C GLN A 199 -12.43 -27.74 -9.88
N ALA A 200 -13.32 -27.15 -10.68
CA ALA A 200 -13.10 -25.82 -11.24
C ALA A 200 -13.00 -24.75 -10.14
N VAL A 201 -13.89 -24.76 -9.15
CA VAL A 201 -13.85 -23.76 -8.07
C VAL A 201 -12.62 -23.90 -7.18
N ASN A 202 -12.09 -25.10 -6.93
CA ASN A 202 -10.81 -25.25 -6.24
C ASN A 202 -9.67 -24.55 -7.00
N GLN A 203 -9.63 -24.69 -8.33
CA GLN A 203 -8.65 -24.02 -9.17
C GLN A 203 -8.82 -22.48 -9.13
N ASP A 204 -10.06 -21.97 -9.16
CA ASP A 204 -10.34 -20.55 -9.01
C ASP A 204 -9.91 -19.99 -7.63
N VAL A 205 -10.04 -20.79 -6.55
CA VAL A 205 -9.58 -20.43 -5.21
C VAL A 205 -8.05 -20.38 -5.14
N GLU A 206 -7.33 -21.35 -5.73
CA GLU A 206 -5.86 -21.33 -5.81
C GLU A 206 -5.35 -20.11 -6.60
N LEU A 207 -6.01 -19.77 -7.72
CA LEU A 207 -5.71 -18.56 -8.50
C LEU A 207 -6.00 -17.29 -7.69
N GLY A 208 -7.12 -17.24 -6.97
CA GLY A 208 -7.47 -16.13 -6.08
C GLY A 208 -6.46 -15.92 -4.96
N GLU A 209 -5.99 -17.00 -4.33
CA GLU A 209 -4.92 -16.97 -3.32
C GLU A 209 -3.61 -16.43 -3.93
N SER A 210 -3.25 -16.83 -5.15
CA SER A 210 -2.06 -16.33 -5.85
C SER A 210 -2.11 -14.81 -6.09
N VAL A 211 -3.24 -14.32 -6.65
CA VAL A 211 -3.46 -12.89 -6.94
C VAL A 211 -3.44 -12.03 -5.67
N ILE A 212 -4.07 -12.49 -4.59
CA ILE A 212 -4.07 -11.76 -3.31
C ILE A 212 -2.65 -11.70 -2.71
N ASN A 213 -1.87 -12.78 -2.81
CA ASN A 213 -0.46 -12.79 -2.38
C ASN A 213 0.45 -11.90 -3.24
N GLU A 214 0.15 -11.70 -4.53
CA GLU A 214 0.87 -10.77 -5.40
C GLU A 214 0.53 -9.30 -5.05
N ALA A 215 -0.74 -9.01 -4.79
CA ALA A 215 -1.17 -7.70 -4.31
C ALA A 215 -0.53 -7.35 -2.95
N GLY A 216 -0.45 -8.30 -2.01
CA GLY A 216 0.24 -8.12 -0.73
C GLY A 216 1.74 -7.81 -0.87
N ARG A 217 2.42 -8.49 -1.80
CA ARG A 217 3.81 -8.16 -2.15
C ARG A 217 3.95 -6.76 -2.73
N SER A 218 2.98 -6.33 -3.53
CA SER A 218 2.95 -4.98 -4.12
C SER A 218 2.78 -3.90 -3.06
N PHE A 219 1.86 -4.07 -2.10
CA PHE A 219 1.69 -3.12 -0.98
C PHE A 219 2.92 -3.07 -0.06
N ASN A 220 3.55 -4.21 0.25
CA ASN A 220 4.84 -4.20 0.99
C ASN A 220 5.94 -3.45 0.22
N GLY A 221 6.02 -3.61 -1.10
CA GLY A 221 6.95 -2.84 -1.94
C GLY A 221 6.67 -1.33 -1.90
N ILE A 222 5.40 -0.92 -1.88
CA ILE A 222 5.00 0.48 -1.72
C ILE A 222 5.44 1.02 -0.34
N SER A 223 5.18 0.29 0.75
CA SER A 223 5.62 0.69 2.11
C SER A 223 7.13 0.90 2.19
N ASN A 224 7.92 -0.03 1.64
CA ASN A 224 9.39 0.08 1.62
C ASN A 224 9.87 1.32 0.84
N ASN A 225 9.26 1.61 -0.32
CA ASN A 225 9.60 2.78 -1.12
C ASN A 225 9.28 4.09 -0.39
N ILE A 226 8.16 4.13 0.37
CA ILE A 226 7.77 5.30 1.16
C ILE A 226 8.76 5.52 2.32
N GLU A 227 9.20 4.45 2.99
CA GLU A 227 10.25 4.53 4.02
C GLU A 227 11.58 5.06 3.43
N GLU A 228 11.99 4.58 2.26
CA GLU A 228 13.22 5.06 1.61
C GLU A 228 13.14 6.57 1.29
N VAL A 229 12.04 7.05 0.68
CA VAL A 229 11.92 8.48 0.35
C VAL A 229 11.71 9.34 1.59
N SER A 230 11.04 8.84 2.63
CA SER A 230 10.95 9.54 3.93
C SER A 230 12.36 9.81 4.52
N ASN A 231 13.26 8.83 4.46
CA ASN A 231 14.66 9.02 4.86
C ASN A 231 15.41 10.03 3.97
N GLN A 232 15.15 10.04 2.66
CA GLN A 232 15.73 11.04 1.74
C GLN A 232 15.25 12.46 2.06
N VAL A 233 13.97 12.62 2.41
CA VAL A 233 13.35 13.88 2.82
C VAL A 233 13.94 14.41 4.13
N MET A 234 14.19 13.55 5.12
CA MET A 234 14.89 13.95 6.36
C MET A 234 16.31 14.49 6.08
N ASN A 235 17.06 13.85 5.19
CA ASN A 235 18.39 14.32 4.78
C ASN A 235 18.34 15.65 4.03
N LEU A 236 17.30 15.87 3.21
CA LEU A 236 17.09 17.12 2.50
C LEU A 236 16.73 18.27 3.46
N SER A 237 15.87 18.03 4.45
CA SER A 237 15.53 19.00 5.49
C SER A 237 16.79 19.47 6.26
N ALA A 238 17.65 18.55 6.69
CA ALA A 238 18.92 18.88 7.32
C ALA A 238 19.86 19.71 6.42
N SER A 239 19.83 19.47 5.10
CA SER A 239 20.60 20.24 4.12
C SER A 239 20.06 21.67 3.96
N ILE A 240 18.74 21.86 4.05
CA ILE A 240 18.10 23.18 4.01
C ILE A 240 18.45 24.00 5.26
N GLU A 241 18.45 23.39 6.45
CA GLU A 241 18.90 24.04 7.70
C GLU A 241 20.36 24.54 7.60
N GLU A 242 21.26 23.72 7.01
CA GLU A 242 22.65 24.11 6.77
C GLU A 242 22.74 25.33 5.83
N VAL A 243 21.98 25.32 4.71
CA VAL A 243 21.96 26.46 3.77
C VAL A 243 21.39 27.72 4.43
N PHE A 244 20.36 27.62 5.27
CA PHE A 244 19.86 28.77 6.04
C PHE A 244 20.94 29.35 6.97
N SER A 245 21.69 28.49 7.66
CA SER A 245 22.79 28.91 8.55
C SER A 245 23.91 29.64 7.78
N ILE A 246 24.33 29.09 6.64
CA ILE A 246 25.31 29.71 5.73
C ILE A 246 24.80 31.07 5.23
N THR A 247 23.55 31.13 4.79
CA THR A 247 22.95 32.33 4.20
C THR A 247 22.81 33.46 5.23
N GLN A 248 22.36 33.16 6.45
CA GLN A 248 22.36 34.14 7.55
C GLN A 248 23.76 34.64 7.89
N SER A 249 24.76 33.74 7.90
CA SER A 249 26.15 34.10 8.16
C SER A 249 26.67 35.11 7.13
N ILE A 250 26.39 34.89 5.84
CA ILE A 250 26.72 35.84 4.76
C ILE A 250 26.02 37.19 4.98
N ILE A 251 24.71 37.21 5.22
CA ILE A 251 23.93 38.44 5.43
C ILE A 251 24.44 39.24 6.64
N SER A 252 24.92 38.56 7.68
CA SER A 252 25.50 39.20 8.87
C SER A 252 26.91 39.78 8.68
N CYS A 253 27.61 39.35 7.62
CA CYS A 253 28.99 39.75 7.32
C CYS A 253 29.09 40.89 6.29
N THR A 254 28.00 41.20 5.57
CA THR A 254 27.93 42.19 4.46
C THR A 254 27.19 43.48 4.83
#